data_AF-A0A937ZCA7-F1
#
_entry.id   AF-A0A937ZCA7-F1
#
_cell.length_a   1.000
_cell.length_b   1.000
_cell.length_c   1.000
_cell.angle_alpha   90.00
_cell.angle_beta   90.00
_cell.angle_gamma   90.00
#
_symmetry.space_group_name_H-M   'P 1'
#
loop_
_entity.id
_entity.type
_entity.pdbx_description
1 polymer ?
#
loop_
_entity_poly.entity_id
_entity_poly.type
_entity_poly.pdbx_seq_one_letter_code
_entity_poly.pdbx_strand_id
1 'polypeptide(L)' 'MTEVKRHRVSEDEAGMRLDRWFRLHFPQVTSAYLNKLMRTGQVRVAGGRVRTNTRLAADQEIRVPPLAFETR' A
#
# COMPACT_ATOMS: atom_id res chain seq x y z
N MET A 1 19.23 -7.00 0.90
CA MET A 1 18.40 -6.82 -0.31
C MET A 1 16.96 -6.71 0.15
N THR A 2 16.37 -5.52 0.06
CA THR A 2 15.03 -5.26 0.61
C THR A 2 13.99 -5.77 -0.40
N GLU A 3 13.34 -6.89 -0.08
CA GLU A 3 12.36 -7.53 -0.95
C GLU A 3 11.06 -6.71 -1.02
N VAL A 4 10.61 -6.42 -2.24
CA VAL A 4 9.39 -5.66 -2.49
C VAL A 4 8.24 -6.62 -2.72
N LYS A 5 7.18 -6.50 -1.90
CA LYS A 5 5.97 -7.31 -2.03
C LYS A 5 5.00 -6.66 -3.00
N ARG A 6 4.27 -7.49 -3.74
CA ARG A 6 3.21 -7.05 -4.66
C ARG A 6 1.91 -7.72 -4.24
N HIS A 7 0.88 -6.92 -4.02
CA HIS A 7 -0.45 -7.39 -3.65
C HIS A 7 -1.41 -7.04 -4.76
N ARG A 8 -2.26 -7.99 -5.16
CA ARG A 8 -3.33 -7.75 -6.13
C ARG A 8 -4.61 -7.43 -5.37
N VAL A 9 -5.27 -6.35 -5.76
CA VAL A 9 -6.56 -5.93 -5.19
C VAL A 9 -7.64 -6.88 -5.67
N SER A 10 -8.38 -7.50 -4.75
CA SER A 10 -9.54 -8.33 -5.10
C SER A 10 -10.77 -7.50 -5.45
N GLU A 11 -11.80 -8.12 -6.01
CA GLU A 11 -13.07 -7.44 -6.30
C GLU A 11 -13.73 -6.88 -5.04
N ASP A 12 -13.64 -7.58 -3.91
CA ASP A 12 -14.17 -7.12 -2.61
C ASP A 12 -13.44 -5.87 -2.07
N GLU A 13 -12.19 -5.69 -2.48
CA GLU A 13 -11.35 -4.54 -2.13
C GLU A 13 -11.48 -3.40 -3.14
N ALA A 14 -12.16 -3.63 -4.27
CA ALA A 14 -12.42 -2.60 -5.27
C ALA A 14 -13.29 -1.48 -4.68
N GLY A 15 -12.89 -0.24 -4.93
CA GLY A 15 -13.51 0.96 -4.36
C GLY A 15 -13.05 1.28 -2.94
N MET A 16 -12.27 0.41 -2.29
CA MET A 16 -11.66 0.68 -0.98
C MET A 16 -10.55 1.74 -1.13
N ARG A 17 -10.41 2.61 -0.12
CA ARG A 17 -9.29 3.55 -0.07
C ARG A 17 -8.00 2.82 0.31
N LEU A 18 -6.88 3.25 -0.28
CA LEU A 18 -5.56 2.69 -0.05
C LEU A 18 -5.16 2.73 1.44
N ASP A 19 -5.48 3.80 2.16
CA ASP A 19 -5.21 3.91 3.60
C ASP A 19 -5.96 2.88 4.44
N ARG A 20 -7.21 2.58 4.09
CA ARG A 20 -8.00 1.52 4.73
C ARG A 20 -7.43 0.15 4.39
N TRP A 21 -7.10 -0.10 3.12
CA TRP A 21 -6.48 -1.33 2.67
C TRP A 21 -5.17 -1.61 3.43
N PHE A 22 -4.29 -0.61 3.54
CA PHE A 22 -3.05 -0.73 4.30
C PHE A 22 -3.28 -1.02 5.78
N ARG A 23 -4.33 -0.46 6.40
CA ARG A 23 -4.65 -0.71 7.81
C ARG A 23 -5.15 -2.14 8.05
N LEU A 24 -5.86 -2.72 7.08
CA LEU A 24 -6.35 -4.10 7.16
C LEU A 24 -5.22 -5.11 6.95
N HIS A 25 -4.37 -4.90 5.94
CA HIS A 25 -3.25 -5.80 5.62
C HIS A 25 -2.05 -5.61 6.53
N PHE A 26 -1.80 -4.38 6.99
CA PHE A 26 -0.66 -4.00 7.81
C PHE A 26 -1.13 -3.14 8.99
N PRO A 27 -1.72 -3.74 10.04
CA PRO A 27 -2.28 -2.99 11.18
C PRO A 27 -1.25 -2.15 11.93
N GLN A 28 0.02 -2.54 11.87
CA GLN A 28 1.18 -1.80 12.38
C GLN A 28 1.58 -0.55 11.58
N VAL A 29 1.06 -0.37 10.35
CA VAL A 29 1.27 0.86 9.56
C VAL A 29 0.43 2.00 10.12
N THR A 30 1.10 3.01 10.66
CA THR A 30 0.44 4.27 11.04
C THR A 30 0.21 5.17 9.82
N SER A 31 -0.79 6.06 9.90
CA SER A 31 -1.06 7.05 8.84
C SER A 31 0.16 7.94 8.54
N ALA A 32 0.96 8.28 9.54
CA ALA A 32 2.18 9.08 9.36
C ALA A 32 3.24 8.31 8.55
N TYR A 33 3.43 7.03 8.87
CA TYR A 33 4.36 6.18 8.13
C TYR A 33 3.89 5.95 6.69
N LEU A 34 2.60 5.65 6.49
CA LEU A 34 2.03 5.49 5.14
C LEU A 34 2.25 6.76 4.31
N ASN A 35 1.96 7.94 4.86
CA ASN A 35 2.21 9.20 4.15
C ASN A 35 3.70 9.38 3.79
N LYS A 36 4.64 8.98 4.66
CA LYS A 36 6.07 8.99 4.35
C LYS A 36 6.39 8.06 3.17
N LEU A 37 5.83 6.84 3.13
CA LEU A 37 6.01 5.89 2.02
C LEU A 37 5.45 6.43 0.70
N MET A 38 4.28 7.10 0.74
CA MET A 38 3.69 7.74 -0.44
C MET A 38 4.57 8.90 -0.94
N ARG A 39 5.04 9.75 -0.02
CA ARG A 39 5.85 10.94 -0.34
C ARG A 39 7.22 10.58 -0.92
N THR A 40 7.80 9.48 -0.45
CA THR A 40 9.05 8.92 -1.01
C THR A 40 8.81 8.11 -2.29
N GLY A 41 7.56 7.79 -2.62
CA GLY A 41 7.20 7.01 -3.81
C GLY A 41 7.60 5.54 -3.73
N GLN A 42 7.78 5.02 -2.52
CA GLN A 42 8.13 3.61 -2.30
C GLN A 42 6.92 2.70 -2.54
N VAL A 43 5.73 3.15 -2.14
CA VAL A 43 4.45 2.50 -2.46
C VAL A 43 3.96 2.99 -3.82
N ARG A 44 3.56 2.05 -4.68
CA ARG A 44 2.98 2.33 -6.00
C ARG A 44 1.75 1.49 -6.22
N VAL A 45 0.78 2.03 -6.94
CA VAL A 45 -0.43 1.30 -7.34
C VAL A 45 -0.54 1.38 -8.85
N ALA A 46 -0.73 0.23 -9.51
CA ALA A 46 -0.74 0.10 -10.97
C ALA A 46 0.49 0.79 -11.63
N GLY A 47 1.65 0.72 -10.97
CA GLY A 47 2.89 1.38 -11.43
C GLY A 47 2.99 2.89 -11.17
N GLY A 48 1.91 3.55 -10.73
CA GLY A 48 1.85 4.99 -10.48
C GLY A 48 2.10 5.42 -9.04
N ARG A 49 2.49 6.69 -8.84
CA ARG A 49 2.43 7.35 -7.52
C ARG A 49 0.98 7.70 -7.21
N VAL A 50 0.53 7.34 -6.02
CA VAL A 50 -0.85 7.59 -5.59
C VAL A 50 -0.88 8.30 -4.24
N ARG A 51 -2.06 8.71 -3.77
CA ARG A 51 -2.25 9.30 -2.44
C ARG A 51 -2.91 8.28 -1.51
N THR A 52 -2.86 8.53 -0.21
CA THR A 52 -3.50 7.68 0.81
C THR A 52 -5.03 7.57 0.63
N ASN A 53 -5.67 8.62 0.11
CA ASN A 53 -7.10 8.64 -0.22
C ASN A 53 -7.42 8.07 -1.62
N THR A 54 -6.45 7.51 -2.33
CA THR A 54 -6.75 6.90 -3.64
C THR A 54 -7.64 5.68 -3.44
N ARG A 55 -8.74 5.61 -4.20
CA ARG A 55 -9.59 4.41 -4.27
C ARG A 55 -8.93 3.40 -5.19
N LEU A 56 -8.88 2.17 -4.72
CA LEU A 56 -8.37 1.02 -5.45
C LEU A 56 -9.43 0.53 -6.44
N ALA A 57 -8.98 -0.06 -7.54
CA ALA A 57 -9.82 -0.81 -8.46
C ALA A 57 -9.44 -2.29 -8.40
N ALA A 58 -10.38 -3.17 -8.75
CA ALA A 58 -10.11 -4.59 -8.89
C ALA A 58 -8.92 -4.81 -9.84
N ASP A 59 -8.13 -5.86 -9.59
CA ASP A 59 -6.95 -6.23 -10.36
C ASP A 59 -5.79 -5.23 -10.37
N GLN A 60 -5.88 -4.14 -9.59
CA GLN A 60 -4.72 -3.28 -9.41
C GLN A 60 -3.62 -3.98 -8.62
N GLU A 61 -2.38 -3.79 -9.07
CA GLU A 61 -1.21 -4.24 -8.34
C GLU A 61 -0.72 -3.13 -7.41
N ILE A 62 -0.66 -3.42 -6.11
CA ILE A 62 -0.09 -2.58 -5.06
C ILE A 62 1.32 -3.08 -4.75
N ARG A 63 2.30 -2.26 -5.07
CA ARG A 63 3.71 -2.47 -4.72
C ARG A 63 3.98 -1.91 -3.34
N VAL A 64 4.35 -2.78 -2.40
CA VAL A 64 4.64 -2.44 -1.01
C VAL A 64 6.13 -2.66 -0.75
N PRO A 65 6.89 -1.63 -0.32
CA PRO A 65 8.28 -1.82 0.06
C PRO A 65 8.35 -2.66 1.35
N PRO A 66 9.50 -3.29 1.62
CA PRO A 66 9.70 -3.96 2.91
C PRO A 66 9.59 -2.94 4.02
N LEU A 67 8.64 -3.19 4.91
CA LEU A 67 8.27 -2.25 5.95
C LEU A 67 9.20 -2.44 7.14
N ALA A 68 9.63 -1.34 7.76
CA ALA A 68 10.69 -1.35 8.79
C ALA A 68 10.34 -2.19 10.04
N PHE A 69 9.06 -2.52 10.22
CA PHE A 69 8.53 -3.30 11.34
C PHE A 69 8.25 -4.76 10.99
N GLU A 70 8.43 -5.20 9.74
CA GLU A 70 8.38 -6.63 9.39
C GLU A 70 9.67 -7.39 9.81
N THR A 71 10.76 -6.69 10.13
CA THR A 71 12.06 -7.29 10.48
C THR A 71 12.23 -7.53 11.98
N ARG A 72 11.27 -8.19 12.65
CA ARG A 72 11.48 -8.61 14.04
C ARG A 72 11.09 -10.06 14.27
#